data_AF-A0A159SK41-F1
#
_entry.id   AF-A0A159SK41-F1
#
_cell.length_a   1.000
_cell.length_b   1.000
_cell.length_c   1.000
_cell.angle_alpha   90.00
_cell.angle_beta   90.00
_cell.angle_gamma   90.00
#
_symmetry.space_group_name_H-M   'P 1'
#
loop_
_entity.id
_entity.type
_entity.pdbx_description
1 polymer ?
#
loop_
_entity_poly.entity_id
_entity_poly.type
_entity_poly.pdbx_seq_one_letter_code
_entity_poly.pdbx_strand_id
1 'polypeptide(L)'
;GEAISVTMDNILSGFENEYDVIYLKPLAGVYRSLKKQIEKNIFTFNLNLNDILNSRLKKRKYFLDVLESDLMQFKHISSNEYIIEDSFKLLNSEQKNTLLKSYKYIKESVENDIKFAQEGISYYEKVLAKYKDDLESIKKVIKEEKEKFPSSPPTTPPSPAKTDEQKKESKFLPFLTNIETLYNNLVNKIDDYLINLKAKINDCNVEKDEAHVKITKLSDL
;
A
#
# COMPACT_ATOMS: atom_id res chain seq x y z
N GLY A 1 -26.26 -24.67 3.37
CA GLY A 1 -25.80 -23.30 3.11
C GLY A 1 -25.77 -22.59 4.44
N GLU A 2 -24.58 -22.35 4.99
CA GLU A 2 -24.44 -21.65 6.27
C GLU A 2 -24.75 -20.18 6.07
N ALA A 3 -25.66 -19.68 6.91
CA ALA A 3 -25.98 -18.26 6.98
C ALA A 3 -24.71 -17.52 7.40
N ILE A 4 -24.21 -16.65 6.52
CA ILE A 4 -23.21 -15.66 6.87
C ILE A 4 -23.89 -14.77 7.91
N SER A 5 -23.58 -15.01 9.19
CA SER A 5 -23.79 -14.06 10.27
C SER A 5 -22.98 -12.82 9.91
N VAL A 6 -23.60 -11.91 9.15
CA VAL A 6 -23.12 -10.54 9.03
C VAL A 6 -23.25 -9.97 10.41
N THR A 7 -22.15 -9.92 11.16
CA THR A 7 -22.03 -9.10 12.36
C THR A 7 -22.43 -7.70 11.91
N MET A 8 -23.69 -7.32 12.16
CA MET A 8 -24.18 -5.99 11.85
C MET A 8 -23.31 -5.06 12.68
N ASP A 9 -22.38 -4.37 12.01
CA ASP A 9 -21.69 -3.19 12.52
C ASP A 9 -22.77 -2.39 13.27
N ASN A 10 -22.77 -2.44 14.61
CA ASN A 10 -23.87 -1.98 15.45
C ASN A 10 -23.75 -0.47 15.66
N ILE A 11 -23.57 0.25 14.55
CA ILE A 11 -23.38 1.69 14.50
C ILE A 11 -24.63 2.47 14.94
N LEU A 12 -25.77 1.79 15.01
CA LEU A 12 -27.03 2.32 15.55
C LEU A 12 -27.31 1.84 16.99
N SER A 13 -26.36 1.17 17.66
CA SER A 13 -26.53 0.66 19.04
C SER A 13 -26.90 1.71 20.07
N GLY A 14 -26.53 2.98 19.83
CA GLY A 14 -26.87 4.07 20.72
C GLY A 14 -28.34 4.50 20.66
N PHE A 15 -29.11 4.04 19.67
CA PHE A 15 -30.49 4.44 19.46
C PHE A 15 -31.45 3.40 20.06
N GLU A 16 -32.09 3.76 21.17
CA GLU A 16 -33.07 2.89 21.85
C GLU A 16 -34.49 3.00 21.27
N ASN A 17 -34.83 4.16 20.66
CA ASN A 17 -36.14 4.40 20.07
C ASN A 17 -36.26 3.73 18.69
N GLU A 18 -37.26 2.86 18.50
CA GLU A 18 -37.47 2.10 17.26
C GLU A 18 -37.74 2.98 16.03
N TYR A 19 -38.44 4.11 16.19
CA TYR A 19 -38.66 5.07 15.11
C TYR A 19 -37.35 5.73 14.66
N ASP A 20 -36.51 6.18 15.60
CA ASP A 20 -35.19 6.74 15.29
C ASP A 20 -34.33 5.73 14.50
N VAL A 21 -34.35 4.47 14.91
CA VAL A 21 -33.62 3.38 14.23
C VAL A 21 -34.13 3.19 12.80
N ILE A 22 -35.44 3.20 12.58
CA ILE A 22 -36.04 3.06 11.24
C ILE A 22 -35.59 4.21 10.32
N TYR A 23 -35.63 5.45 10.80
CA TYR A 23 -35.25 6.62 10.00
C TYR A 23 -33.74 6.69 9.69
N LEU A 24 -32.88 6.16 10.57
CA LEU A 24 -31.44 6.19 10.39
C LEU A 24 -30.89 4.97 9.65
N LYS A 25 -31.67 3.90 9.50
CA LYS A 25 -31.29 2.70 8.76
C LYS A 25 -30.79 2.97 7.33
N PRO A 26 -31.41 3.86 6.52
CA PRO A 26 -30.90 4.22 5.20
C PRO A 26 -29.51 4.88 5.27
N LEU A 27 -29.30 5.82 6.21
CA LEU A 27 -28.03 6.52 6.38
C LEU A 27 -26.91 5.55 6.80
N ALA A 28 -27.21 4.64 7.73
CA ALA A 28 -26.32 3.55 8.11
C ALA A 28 -25.95 2.65 6.91
N GLY A 29 -26.92 2.39 6.02
CA GLY A 29 -26.70 1.66 4.76
C GLY A 29 -25.76 2.38 3.79
N VAL A 30 -25.93 3.70 3.62
CA VAL A 30 -25.05 4.55 2.81
C VAL A 30 -23.63 4.54 3.38
N TYR A 31 -23.48 4.73 4.69
CA TYR A 31 -22.18 4.68 5.35
C TYR A 31 -21.47 3.34 5.14
N ARG A 32 -22.15 2.21 5.37
CA ARG A 32 -21.55 0.87 5.13
C ARG A 32 -21.08 0.68 3.69
N SER A 33 -21.86 1.21 2.74
CA SER A 33 -21.50 1.16 1.31
C SER A 33 -20.27 2.00 1.02
N LEU A 34 -20.21 3.23 1.55
CA LEU A 34 -19.08 4.13 1.39
C LEU A 34 -17.81 3.54 2.02
N LYS A 35 -17.89 3.04 3.26
CA LYS A 35 -16.81 2.33 3.97
C LYS A 35 -16.21 1.25 3.08
N LYS A 36 -17.07 0.35 2.56
CA LYS A 36 -16.64 -0.75 1.69
C LYS A 36 -15.99 -0.25 0.40
N GLN A 37 -16.50 0.83 -0.19
CA GLN A 37 -15.92 1.41 -1.40
C GLN A 37 -14.54 2.02 -1.15
N ILE A 38 -14.36 2.77 -0.07
CA ILE A 38 -13.07 3.38 0.28
C ILE A 38 -12.01 2.29 0.50
N GLU A 39 -12.33 1.27 1.31
CA GLU A 39 -11.42 0.15 1.56
C GLU A 39 -11.07 -0.59 0.26
N LYS A 40 -12.06 -0.87 -0.57
CA LYS A 40 -11.86 -1.56 -1.85
C LYS A 40 -10.99 -0.75 -2.80
N ASN A 41 -11.17 0.57 -2.87
CA ASN A 41 -10.42 1.42 -3.79
C ASN A 41 -8.93 1.45 -3.42
N ILE A 42 -8.61 1.66 -2.14
CA ILE A 42 -7.22 1.65 -1.66
C ILE A 42 -6.56 0.29 -1.87
N PHE A 43 -7.28 -0.80 -1.55
CA PHE A 43 -6.78 -2.15 -1.77
C PHE A 43 -6.54 -2.48 -3.24
N THR A 44 -7.51 -2.16 -4.11
CA THR A 44 -7.41 -2.40 -5.56
C THR A 44 -6.26 -1.61 -6.17
N PHE A 45 -6.07 -0.35 -5.77
CA PHE A 45 -4.94 0.46 -6.22
C PHE A 45 -3.62 -0.22 -5.86
N ASN A 46 -3.48 -0.69 -4.61
CA ASN A 46 -2.28 -1.40 -4.18
C ASN A 46 -2.03 -2.68 -4.97
N LEU A 47 -3.07 -3.50 -5.21
CA LEU A 47 -2.95 -4.71 -6.02
C LEU A 47 -2.46 -4.38 -7.43
N ASN A 48 -3.12 -3.45 -8.12
CA ASN A 48 -2.77 -3.09 -9.49
C ASN A 48 -1.33 -2.58 -9.60
N LEU A 49 -0.92 -1.73 -8.68
CA LEU A 49 0.44 -1.20 -8.64
C LEU A 49 1.47 -2.33 -8.47
N ASN A 50 1.23 -3.26 -7.54
CA ASN A 50 2.10 -4.40 -7.32
C ASN A 50 2.12 -5.37 -8.50
N ASP A 51 0.97 -5.65 -9.11
CA ASP A 51 0.86 -6.57 -10.24
C ASP A 51 1.64 -6.05 -11.46
N ILE A 52 1.56 -4.74 -11.73
CA ILE A 52 2.33 -4.12 -12.81
C ILE A 52 3.83 -4.25 -12.53
N LEU A 53 4.29 -3.86 -11.34
CA LEU A 53 5.71 -3.92 -10.97
C LEU A 53 6.24 -5.37 -10.98
N ASN A 54 5.50 -6.31 -10.41
CA ASN A 54 5.89 -7.73 -10.37
C ASN A 54 5.92 -8.35 -11.77
N SER A 55 4.96 -8.01 -12.63
CA SER A 55 4.91 -8.49 -14.01
C SER A 55 6.11 -8.00 -14.81
N ARG A 56 6.46 -6.71 -14.67
CA ARG A 56 7.64 -6.12 -15.34
C ARG A 56 8.94 -6.72 -14.81
N LEU A 57 9.07 -6.88 -13.50
CA LEU A 57 10.21 -7.55 -12.87
C LEU A 57 10.38 -8.99 -13.40
N LYS A 58 9.30 -9.77 -13.48
CA LYS A 58 9.34 -11.14 -14.00
C LYS A 58 9.82 -11.18 -15.45
N LYS A 59 9.34 -10.26 -16.30
CA LYS A 59 9.78 -10.15 -17.70
C LYS A 59 11.26 -9.77 -17.80
N ARG A 60 11.72 -8.82 -16.99
CA ARG A 60 13.14 -8.45 -16.95
C ARG A 60 14.03 -9.58 -16.46
N LYS A 61 13.66 -10.30 -15.41
CA LYS A 61 14.40 -11.47 -14.91
C LYS A 61 14.55 -12.54 -15.99
N TYR A 62 13.46 -12.89 -16.67
CA TYR A 62 13.52 -13.82 -17.80
C TYR A 62 14.48 -13.34 -18.90
N PHE A 63 14.43 -12.05 -19.24
CA PHE A 63 15.33 -11.48 -20.22
C PHE A 63 16.80 -11.54 -19.76
N LEU A 64 17.07 -11.23 -18.49
CA LEU A 64 18.40 -11.32 -17.89
C LEU A 64 18.93 -12.76 -17.91
N ASP A 65 18.10 -13.74 -17.55
CA ASP A 65 18.46 -15.17 -17.56
C ASP A 65 18.89 -15.63 -18.97
N VAL A 66 18.21 -15.15 -20.01
CA VAL A 66 18.59 -15.42 -21.41
C VAL A 66 19.96 -14.82 -21.73
N LEU A 67 20.21 -13.56 -21.35
CA LEU A 67 21.51 -12.92 -21.58
C LEU A 67 22.64 -13.62 -20.82
N GLU A 68 22.39 -14.08 -19.60
CA GLU A 68 23.36 -14.83 -18.81
C GLU A 68 23.63 -16.22 -19.40
N SER A 69 22.60 -16.90 -19.92
CA SER A 69 22.77 -18.17 -20.64
C SER A 69 23.65 -18.00 -21.89
N ASP A 70 23.46 -16.93 -22.66
CA ASP A 70 24.30 -16.63 -23.83
C ASP A 70 25.78 -16.39 -23.43
N LEU A 71 26.02 -15.97 -22.19
CA LEU A 71 27.36 -15.78 -21.63
C LEU A 71 27.96 -17.05 -21.01
N MET A 72 27.14 -18.05 -20.64
CA MET A 72 27.59 -19.28 -19.96
C MET A 72 28.58 -20.09 -20.82
N GLN A 73 28.48 -20.02 -22.15
CA GLN A 73 29.44 -20.65 -23.06
C GLN A 73 30.89 -20.16 -22.87
N PHE A 74 31.08 -18.99 -22.27
CA PHE A 74 32.38 -18.38 -22.00
C PHE A 74 32.86 -18.58 -20.55
N LYS A 75 32.03 -19.17 -19.68
CA LYS A 75 32.31 -19.30 -18.23
C LYS A 75 33.33 -20.39 -17.89
N HIS A 76 33.62 -21.28 -18.85
CA HIS A 76 34.52 -22.43 -18.69
C HIS A 76 35.58 -22.53 -19.80
N ILE A 77 35.84 -21.46 -20.56
CA ILE A 77 36.95 -21.45 -21.51
C ILE A 77 38.25 -21.26 -20.71
N SER A 78 38.82 -22.37 -20.25
CA SER A 78 40.21 -22.41 -19.80
C SER A 78 41.09 -22.41 -21.05
N SER A 79 41.74 -21.29 -21.32
CA SER A 79 43.02 -21.36 -22.06
C SER A 79 44.00 -22.11 -21.17
N ASN A 80 44.84 -22.98 -21.73
CA ASN A 80 45.69 -23.95 -21.02
C ASN A 80 46.63 -23.39 -19.93
N GLU A 81 46.61 -22.08 -19.62
CA GLU A 81 47.39 -21.45 -18.55
C GLU A 81 46.65 -20.35 -17.72
N TYR A 82 45.43 -19.91 -18.05
CA TYR A 82 44.74 -18.84 -17.29
C TYR A 82 43.21 -19.00 -17.24
N ILE A 83 42.62 -18.83 -16.05
CA ILE A 83 41.17 -18.66 -15.87
C ILE A 83 40.78 -17.30 -16.45
N ILE A 84 39.93 -17.28 -17.47
CA ILE A 84 39.43 -16.03 -18.02
C ILE A 84 38.34 -15.50 -17.08
N GLU A 85 38.73 -14.64 -16.14
CA GLU A 85 37.83 -14.08 -15.12
C GLU A 85 36.73 -13.17 -15.68
N ASP A 86 36.95 -12.59 -16.88
CA ASP A 86 36.01 -11.68 -17.52
C ASP A 86 35.52 -12.20 -18.87
N SER A 87 34.37 -12.88 -18.84
CA SER A 87 33.72 -13.44 -20.03
C SER A 87 33.42 -12.40 -21.11
N PHE A 88 33.30 -11.11 -20.77
CA PHE A 88 33.03 -10.05 -21.76
C PHE A 88 34.20 -9.81 -22.72
N LYS A 89 35.44 -10.17 -22.32
CA LYS A 89 36.63 -10.06 -23.17
C LYS A 89 36.64 -11.05 -24.34
N LEU A 90 35.86 -12.13 -24.23
CA LEU A 90 35.81 -13.19 -25.24
C LEU A 90 34.75 -12.94 -26.32
N LEU A 91 33.94 -11.89 -26.14
CA LEU A 91 32.91 -11.52 -27.07
C LEU A 91 33.50 -10.79 -28.28
N ASN A 92 33.00 -11.13 -29.47
CA ASN A 92 33.27 -10.34 -30.67
C ASN A 92 32.51 -8.99 -30.64
N SER A 93 32.84 -8.07 -31.54
CA SER A 93 32.26 -6.72 -31.55
C SER A 93 30.73 -6.72 -31.72
N GLU A 94 30.16 -7.66 -32.46
CA GLU A 94 28.71 -7.76 -32.67
C GLU A 94 28.01 -8.23 -31.38
N GLN A 95 28.55 -9.24 -30.72
CA GLN A 95 28.08 -9.76 -29.43
C GLN A 95 28.17 -8.67 -28.35
N LYS A 96 29.31 -7.98 -28.23
CA LYS A 96 29.48 -6.85 -27.30
C LYS A 96 28.43 -5.78 -27.51
N ASN A 97 28.24 -5.33 -28.75
CA ASN A 97 27.25 -4.30 -29.09
C ASN A 97 25.82 -4.74 -28.79
N THR A 98 25.50 -6.02 -29.01
CA THR A 98 24.19 -6.60 -28.71
C THR A 98 23.94 -6.61 -27.20
N LEU A 99 24.87 -7.14 -26.41
CA LEU A 99 24.75 -7.14 -24.94
C LEU A 99 24.67 -5.72 -24.38
N LEU A 100 25.46 -4.79 -24.91
CA LEU A 100 25.45 -3.39 -24.47
C LEU A 100 24.06 -2.75 -24.68
N LYS A 101 23.44 -2.99 -25.84
CA LYS A 101 22.06 -2.53 -26.10
C LYS A 101 21.07 -3.18 -25.13
N SER A 102 21.21 -4.48 -24.88
CA SER A 102 20.34 -5.21 -23.95
C SER A 102 20.43 -4.70 -22.51
N TYR A 103 21.63 -4.46 -21.98
CA TYR A 103 21.77 -3.91 -20.63
C TYR A 103 21.32 -2.45 -20.53
N LYS A 104 21.50 -1.64 -21.59
CA LYS A 104 20.91 -0.28 -21.66
C LYS A 104 19.39 -0.34 -21.57
N TYR A 105 18.77 -1.27 -22.30
CA TYR A 105 17.32 -1.50 -22.23
C TYR A 105 16.87 -1.94 -20.83
N ILE A 106 17.59 -2.84 -20.16
CA ILE A 106 17.30 -3.25 -18.77
C ILE A 106 17.34 -2.04 -17.84
N LYS A 107 18.42 -1.26 -17.89
CA LYS A 107 18.58 -0.05 -17.05
C LYS A 107 17.41 0.92 -17.25
N GLU A 108 17.04 1.22 -18.50
CA GLU A 108 15.91 2.08 -18.81
C GLU A 108 14.58 1.50 -18.30
N SER A 109 14.37 0.19 -18.46
CA SER A 109 13.17 -0.49 -17.95
C SER A 109 13.06 -0.39 -16.43
N VAL A 110 14.18 -0.54 -15.70
CA VAL A 110 14.22 -0.39 -14.24
C VAL A 110 13.96 1.06 -13.82
N GLU A 111 14.53 2.04 -14.52
CA GLU A 111 14.27 3.46 -14.27
C GLU A 111 12.79 3.82 -14.44
N ASN A 112 12.12 3.23 -15.44
CA ASN A 112 10.68 3.42 -15.65
C ASN A 112 9.84 2.80 -14.52
N ASP A 113 10.28 1.68 -13.94
CA ASP A 113 9.61 1.09 -12.78
C ASP A 113 9.81 1.91 -11.51
N ILE A 114 11.01 2.48 -11.31
CA ILE A 114 11.28 3.41 -10.21
C ILE A 114 10.35 4.62 -10.32
N LYS A 115 10.25 5.24 -11.50
CA LYS A 115 9.34 6.38 -11.73
C LYS A 115 7.89 6.02 -11.43
N PHE A 116 7.41 4.90 -11.96
CA PHE A 116 6.05 4.41 -11.71
C PHE A 116 5.78 4.15 -10.23
N ALA A 117 6.73 3.54 -9.51
CA ALA A 117 6.63 3.33 -8.08
C ALA A 117 6.63 4.66 -7.29
N GLN A 118 7.42 5.65 -7.71
CA GLN A 118 7.44 6.99 -7.11
C GLN A 118 6.09 7.72 -7.28
N GLU A 119 5.44 7.60 -8.44
CA GLU A 119 4.08 8.11 -8.64
C GLU A 119 3.08 7.46 -7.68
N GLY A 120 3.20 6.15 -7.46
CA GLY A 120 2.44 5.42 -6.47
C GLY A 120 2.67 5.91 -5.03
N ILE A 121 3.92 6.16 -4.65
CA ILE A 121 4.26 6.77 -3.36
C ILE A 121 3.60 8.14 -3.21
N SER A 122 3.70 9.00 -4.25
CA SER A 122 3.10 10.33 -4.20
C SER A 122 1.58 10.29 -4.01
N TYR A 123 0.90 9.33 -4.66
CA TYR A 123 -0.52 9.09 -4.44
C TYR A 123 -0.80 8.70 -2.98
N TYR A 124 -0.08 7.71 -2.45
CA TYR A 124 -0.27 7.27 -1.07
C TYR A 124 0.01 8.37 -0.05
N GLU A 125 1.05 9.17 -0.23
CA GLU A 125 1.37 10.28 0.67
C GLU A 125 0.24 11.32 0.72
N LYS A 126 -0.36 11.66 -0.44
CA LYS A 126 -1.51 12.58 -0.50
C LYS A 126 -2.73 12.01 0.23
N VAL A 127 -3.06 10.73 -0.01
CA VAL A 127 -4.20 10.08 0.62
C VAL A 127 -3.98 9.92 2.13
N LEU A 128 -2.76 9.53 2.53
CA LEU A 128 -2.37 9.38 3.92
C LEU A 128 -2.48 10.70 4.68
N ALA A 129 -1.98 11.80 4.11
CA ALA A 129 -2.09 13.12 4.71
C ALA A 129 -3.55 13.51 4.94
N LYS A 130 -4.40 13.33 3.92
CA LYS A 130 -5.85 13.59 4.05
C LYS A 130 -6.50 12.72 5.12
N TYR A 131 -6.21 11.41 5.15
CA TYR A 131 -6.84 10.50 6.09
C TYR A 131 -6.34 10.68 7.53
N LYS A 132 -5.09 11.14 7.73
CA LYS A 132 -4.58 11.56 9.03
C LYS A 132 -5.31 12.82 9.54
N ASP A 133 -5.52 13.81 8.67
CA ASP A 133 -6.28 15.03 9.00
C ASP A 133 -7.77 14.73 9.32
N ASP A 134 -8.42 13.91 8.48
CA ASP A 134 -9.79 13.45 8.73
C ASP A 134 -9.87 12.71 10.09
N LEU A 135 -8.91 11.81 10.38
CA LEU A 135 -8.85 11.05 11.63
C LEU A 135 -8.66 11.94 12.86
N GLU A 136 -7.80 12.95 12.78
CA GLU A 136 -7.60 13.91 13.87
C GLU A 136 -8.88 14.73 14.13
N SER A 137 -9.54 15.17 13.06
CA SER A 137 -10.84 15.84 13.14
C SER A 137 -11.90 14.96 13.81
N ILE A 138 -11.99 13.68 13.44
CA ILE A 138 -12.92 12.72 14.07
C ILE A 138 -12.60 12.53 15.56
N LYS A 139 -11.32 12.36 15.91
CA LYS A 139 -10.89 12.22 17.31
C LYS A 139 -11.24 13.45 18.14
N LYS A 140 -11.10 14.65 17.57
CA LYS A 140 -11.49 15.91 18.22
C LYS A 140 -13.00 15.95 18.48
N VAL A 141 -13.83 15.62 17.48
CA VAL A 141 -15.30 15.56 17.64
C VAL A 141 -15.70 14.55 18.71
N ILE A 142 -15.10 13.35 18.70
CA ILE A 142 -15.37 12.32 19.73
C ILE A 142 -15.00 12.80 21.13
N LYS A 143 -13.88 13.52 21.26
CA LYS A 143 -13.43 14.07 22.55
C LYS A 143 -14.39 15.15 23.06
N GLU A 144 -14.76 16.11 22.21
CA GLU A 144 -15.72 17.16 22.54
C GLU A 144 -17.09 16.57 22.95
N GLU A 145 -17.54 15.54 22.24
CA GLU A 145 -18.77 14.80 22.54
C GLU A 145 -18.71 14.12 23.92
N LYS A 146 -17.58 13.48 24.25
CA LYS A 146 -17.36 12.84 25.56
C LYS A 146 -17.22 13.85 26.71
N GLU A 147 -16.63 15.01 26.46
CA GLU A 147 -16.45 16.07 27.46
C GLU A 147 -17.76 16.80 27.78
N LYS A 148 -18.65 16.97 26.79
CA LYS A 148 -20.01 17.50 27.02
C LYS A 148 -20.86 16.56 27.86
N PHE A 149 -20.61 15.25 27.78
CA PHE A 149 -21.39 14.21 28.48
C PHE A 149 -20.47 13.18 29.18
N PRO A 150 -19.79 13.58 30.28
CA PRO A 150 -18.88 12.68 30.98
C PRO A 150 -19.64 11.47 31.53
N SER A 151 -19.06 10.28 31.37
CA SER A 151 -19.56 9.06 31.99
C SER A 151 -19.34 9.17 33.51
N SER A 152 -20.40 9.29 34.31
CA SER A 152 -20.27 9.35 35.78
C SER A 152 -19.53 8.12 36.32
N PRO A 153 -18.63 8.25 37.31
CA PRO A 153 -18.02 7.10 37.99
C PRO A 153 -19.09 6.25 38.71
N PRO A 154 -18.87 4.93 38.89
CA PRO A 154 -19.85 4.04 39.50
C PRO A 154 -20.10 4.25 41.01
N THR A 155 -19.49 5.26 41.64
CA THR A 155 -19.39 5.38 43.11
C THR A 155 -20.21 6.52 43.74
N THR A 156 -21.14 7.15 43.01
CA THR A 156 -21.98 8.23 43.58
C THR A 156 -23.47 7.85 43.52
N PRO A 157 -24.31 8.16 44.53
CA PRO A 157 -25.75 7.89 44.50
C PRO A 157 -26.39 8.50 43.25
N PRO A 158 -27.56 8.02 42.79
CA PRO A 158 -28.07 8.32 41.45
C PRO A 158 -28.18 9.84 41.25
N SER A 159 -27.24 10.38 40.48
CA SER A 159 -27.28 11.74 39.97
C SER A 159 -28.57 11.91 39.16
N PRO A 160 -29.18 13.10 39.10
CA PRO A 160 -30.48 13.30 38.47
C PRO A 160 -30.42 12.76 37.03
N ALA A 161 -31.51 12.09 36.63
CA ALA A 161 -31.64 11.47 35.33
C ALA A 161 -31.06 12.37 34.23
N LYS A 162 -30.12 11.83 33.44
CA LYS A 162 -29.57 12.51 32.25
C LYS A 162 -30.72 13.21 31.51
N THR A 163 -30.62 14.52 31.30
CA THR A 163 -31.59 15.26 30.48
C THR A 163 -31.74 14.58 29.12
N ASP A 164 -32.92 14.59 28.51
CA ASP A 164 -33.17 13.92 27.22
C ASP A 164 -32.20 14.37 26.11
N GLU A 165 -31.65 15.58 26.22
CA GLU A 165 -30.58 16.10 25.34
C GLU A 165 -29.22 15.38 25.53
N GLN A 166 -28.84 15.04 26.78
CA GLN A 166 -27.60 14.30 27.08
C GLN A 166 -27.65 12.85 26.59
N LYS A 167 -28.85 12.24 26.56
CA LYS A 167 -29.04 10.91 25.94
C LYS A 167 -29.03 11.00 24.41
N LYS A 168 -29.47 12.12 23.83
CA LYS A 168 -29.63 12.32 22.38
C LYS A 168 -28.33 12.54 21.60
N GLU A 169 -27.24 13.03 22.17
CA GLU A 169 -26.00 13.24 21.41
C GLU A 169 -25.01 12.06 21.61
N SER A 170 -24.95 11.46 22.82
CA SER A 170 -24.14 10.27 23.09
C SER A 170 -24.49 9.04 22.22
N LYS A 171 -25.71 8.97 21.67
CA LYS A 171 -26.17 7.89 20.78
C LYS A 171 -25.40 7.80 19.45
N PHE A 172 -24.72 8.88 19.05
CA PHE A 172 -23.87 8.89 17.85
C PHE A 172 -22.44 8.41 18.12
N LEU A 173 -22.01 8.26 19.39
CA LEU A 173 -20.67 7.80 19.72
C LEU A 173 -20.31 6.44 19.08
N PRO A 174 -21.19 5.42 19.04
CA PRO A 174 -20.89 4.18 18.32
C PRO A 174 -20.64 4.39 16.83
N PHE A 175 -21.38 5.30 16.19
CA PHE A 175 -21.18 5.66 14.79
C PHE A 175 -19.83 6.35 14.58
N LEU A 176 -19.53 7.38 15.36
CA LEU A 176 -18.25 8.11 15.30
C LEU A 176 -17.05 7.21 15.57
N THR A 177 -17.15 6.32 16.56
CA THR A 177 -16.09 5.34 16.89
C THR A 177 -15.84 4.36 15.75
N ASN A 178 -16.89 3.97 15.01
CA ASN A 178 -16.72 3.13 13.82
C ASN A 178 -15.97 3.87 12.70
N ILE A 179 -16.27 5.16 12.49
CA ILE A 179 -15.54 6.00 11.53
C ILE A 179 -14.07 6.14 11.96
N GLU A 180 -13.81 6.43 13.24
CA GLU A 180 -12.45 6.50 13.78
C GLU A 180 -11.68 5.20 13.51
N THR A 181 -12.32 4.05 13.75
CA THR A 181 -11.72 2.72 13.50
C THR A 181 -11.41 2.51 12.03
N LEU A 182 -12.34 2.88 11.13
CA LEU A 182 -12.12 2.81 9.68
C LEU A 182 -10.89 3.62 9.26
N TYR A 183 -10.81 4.88 9.68
CA TYR A 183 -9.72 5.76 9.30
C TYR A 183 -8.37 5.32 9.90
N ASN A 184 -8.33 4.89 11.16
CA ASN A 184 -7.13 4.28 11.75
C ASN A 184 -6.64 3.09 10.91
N ASN A 185 -7.54 2.18 10.54
CA ASN A 185 -7.20 1.01 9.73
C ASN A 185 -6.68 1.39 8.34
N LEU A 186 -7.28 2.38 7.69
CA LEU A 186 -6.84 2.88 6.39
C LEU A 186 -5.45 3.51 6.47
N VAL A 187 -5.21 4.37 7.46
CA VAL A 187 -3.92 5.01 7.71
C VAL A 187 -2.82 3.96 7.89
N ASN A 188 -3.04 2.98 8.76
CA ASN A 188 -2.06 1.92 9.02
C ASN A 188 -1.76 1.11 7.75
N LYS A 189 -2.79 0.72 6.98
CA LYS A 189 -2.60 -0.02 5.73
C LYS A 189 -1.83 0.78 4.68
N ILE A 190 -2.11 2.07 4.55
CA ILE A 190 -1.41 2.93 3.58
C ILE A 190 0.05 3.13 4.01
N ASP A 191 0.32 3.29 5.31
CA ASP A 191 1.68 3.33 5.84
C ASP A 191 2.44 2.02 5.52
N ASP A 192 1.82 0.85 5.70
CA ASP A 192 2.40 -0.45 5.30
C ASP A 192 2.67 -0.53 3.79
N TYR A 193 1.74 -0.05 2.95
CA TYR A 193 1.92 -0.03 1.49
C TYR A 193 3.07 0.89 1.07
N LEU A 194 3.23 2.04 1.73
CA LEU A 194 4.36 2.95 1.51
C LEU A 194 5.70 2.29 1.85
N ILE A 195 5.79 1.61 2.99
CA ILE A 195 7.01 0.90 3.41
C ILE A 195 7.39 -0.15 2.36
N ASN A 196 6.44 -0.99 1.96
CA ASN A 196 6.67 -2.03 0.96
C ASN A 196 7.08 -1.47 -0.40
N LEU A 197 6.48 -0.36 -0.83
CA LEU A 197 6.81 0.27 -2.11
C LEU A 197 8.19 0.93 -2.09
N LYS A 198 8.58 1.54 -0.97
CA LYS A 198 9.93 2.07 -0.77
C LYS A 198 10.99 0.95 -0.79
N ALA A 199 10.70 -0.19 -0.18
CA ALA A 199 11.58 -1.36 -0.26
C ALA A 199 11.76 -1.84 -1.70
N LYS A 200 10.68 -1.94 -2.49
CA LYS A 200 10.75 -2.28 -3.92
C LYS A 200 11.58 -1.31 -4.75
N ILE A 201 11.50 0.00 -4.46
CA ILE A 201 12.36 0.99 -5.12
C ILE A 201 13.84 0.75 -4.79
N ASN A 202 14.16 0.36 -3.56
CA ASN A 202 15.54 0.01 -3.19
C ASN A 202 16.03 -1.20 -3.98
N ASP A 203 15.22 -2.26 -4.10
CA ASP A 203 15.55 -3.42 -4.91
C ASP A 203 15.77 -3.03 -6.39
N CYS A 204 14.93 -2.16 -6.95
CA CYS A 204 15.12 -1.64 -8.30
C CYS A 204 16.40 -0.80 -8.42
N ASN A 205 16.79 -0.03 -7.42
CA ASN A 205 18.05 0.71 -7.47
C ASN A 205 19.26 -0.23 -7.52
N VAL A 206 19.24 -1.34 -6.77
CA VAL A 206 20.27 -2.38 -6.86
C VAL A 206 20.34 -2.96 -8.28
N GLU A 207 19.19 -3.36 -8.86
CA GLU A 207 19.10 -3.89 -10.23
C GLU A 207 19.65 -2.88 -11.27
N LYS A 208 19.32 -1.60 -11.12
CA LYS A 208 19.80 -0.51 -11.97
C LYS A 208 21.32 -0.36 -11.90
N ASP A 209 21.89 -0.43 -10.69
CA ASP A 209 23.32 -0.27 -10.47
C ASP A 209 24.10 -1.50 -11.02
N GLU A 210 23.55 -2.71 -10.87
CA GLU A 210 24.09 -3.92 -11.49
C GLU A 210 24.12 -3.81 -13.02
N ALA A 211 23.01 -3.38 -13.64
CA ALA A 211 22.95 -3.14 -15.08
C ALA A 211 23.96 -2.07 -15.52
N HIS A 212 24.14 -1.02 -14.72
CA HIS A 212 25.12 0.03 -14.98
C HIS A 212 26.56 -0.50 -14.96
N VAL A 213 26.93 -1.32 -13.98
CA VAL A 213 28.26 -1.97 -13.92
C VAL A 213 28.53 -2.79 -15.18
N LYS A 214 27.54 -3.54 -15.68
CA LYS A 214 27.65 -4.33 -16.91
C LYS A 214 27.84 -3.45 -18.14
N ILE A 215 27.09 -2.34 -18.24
CA ILE A 215 27.23 -1.35 -19.32
C ILE A 215 28.65 -0.76 -19.35
N THR A 216 29.19 -0.36 -18.20
CA THR A 216 30.53 0.23 -18.10
C THR A 216 31.60 -0.76 -18.57
N LYS A 217 31.56 -2.01 -18.08
CA LYS A 217 32.47 -3.08 -18.52
C LYS A 217 32.43 -3.32 -20.04
N LEU A 218 31.23 -3.31 -20.63
CA LEU A 218 31.06 -3.49 -22.08
C LEU A 218 31.45 -2.26 -22.90
N SER A 219 31.54 -1.08 -22.30
CA SER A 219 31.91 0.18 -22.98
C SER A 219 33.42 0.48 -22.89
N ASP A 220 34.09 -0.02 -21.85
CA ASP A 220 35.53 0.16 -21.61
C ASP A 220 36.41 -0.89 -22.34
N LEU A 221 35.79 -1.81 -23.10
CA LEU A 221 36.39 -2.96 -23.80
C LEU A 221 36.30 -2.86 -25.33
#